data_AF-A0A0A1ZVZ3-F1
#
_entry.id   AF-A0A0A1ZVZ3-F1
#
_cell.length_a   1.000
_cell.length_b   1.000
_cell.length_c   1.000
_cell.angle_alpha   90.00
_cell.angle_beta   90.00
_cell.angle_gamma   90.00
#
_symmetry.space_group_name_H-M   'P 1'
#
loop_
_entity.id
_entity.type
_entity.pdbx_description
1 polymer ?
#
loop_
_entity_poly.entity_id
_entity_poly.type
_entity_poly.pdbx_seq_one_letter_code
_entity_poly.pdbx_strand_id
1 'polypeptide(L)'
;MKRLVFSVLASSSMLIAGSVIPVIAEDGANTSVIPGGCANSPDVGTRFKTFGPGQWKLSYTVQRLVTSKNERKIDKAKRKSDFEAQKGIARFIDLRIKGGSTEKTGDDEKYVVGINDVVTEDSLEEFQSFAEEFSSETDALLSGLMKLGECNDIGERVKVTWGIKSDSIAAAKDAGASIAKPAQSGSNSGQITNDEYRPQMGRGYSGYGNFDDF
;
A
#
# COMPACT_ATOMS: atom_id res chain seq x y z
N MET A 1 -48.16 -42.26 -43.90
CA MET A 1 -47.52 -41.49 -42.81
C MET A 1 -46.50 -42.39 -42.12
N LYS A 2 -45.20 -42.17 -42.33
CA LYS A 2 -44.10 -42.86 -41.62
C LYS A 2 -43.17 -41.78 -41.07
N ARG A 3 -43.07 -41.69 -39.75
CA ARG A 3 -42.15 -40.80 -39.04
C ARG A 3 -40.92 -41.59 -38.61
N LEU A 4 -39.75 -41.01 -38.95
CA LEU A 4 -38.49 -40.85 -38.19
C LEU A 4 -38.18 -41.84 -37.06
N VAL A 5 -36.93 -42.32 -36.99
CA VAL A 5 -35.91 -41.79 -36.05
C VAL A 5 -34.50 -42.10 -36.59
N PHE A 6 -33.69 -41.07 -36.85
CA PHE A 6 -32.23 -41.16 -36.96
C PHE A 6 -31.65 -40.89 -35.58
N SER A 7 -30.79 -41.77 -35.06
CA SER A 7 -29.96 -41.53 -33.88
C SER A 7 -28.50 -41.48 -34.35
N VAL A 8 -27.86 -40.32 -34.13
CA VAL A 8 -26.44 -40.08 -34.38
C VAL A 8 -25.71 -40.19 -33.05
N LEU A 9 -24.79 -41.15 -32.94
CA LEU A 9 -23.86 -41.29 -31.83
C LEU A 9 -22.61 -40.45 -32.11
N ALA A 10 -22.40 -39.40 -31.31
CA ALA A 10 -21.15 -38.65 -31.28
C ALA A 10 -20.24 -39.21 -30.17
N SER A 11 -19.10 -39.78 -30.56
CA SER A 11 -18.01 -40.17 -29.66
C SER A 11 -17.18 -38.94 -29.29
N SER A 12 -17.12 -38.60 -28.01
CA SER A 12 -16.19 -37.59 -27.48
C SER A 12 -14.95 -38.29 -26.90
N SER A 13 -13.81 -38.08 -27.55
CA SER A 13 -12.49 -38.49 -27.03
C SER A 13 -12.02 -37.47 -26.00
N MET A 14 -11.81 -37.91 -24.75
CA MET A 14 -11.10 -37.12 -23.73
C MET A 14 -9.58 -37.27 -23.94
N LEU A 15 -8.92 -36.17 -24.29
CA LEU A 15 -7.46 -36.02 -24.22
C LEU A 15 -7.06 -35.71 -22.77
N ILE A 16 -6.42 -36.66 -22.10
CA ILE A 16 -5.75 -36.43 -20.81
C ILE A 16 -4.38 -35.81 -21.13
N ALA A 17 -4.26 -34.50 -20.97
CA ALA A 17 -2.97 -33.83 -20.97
C ALA A 17 -2.31 -34.07 -19.60
N GLY A 18 -1.33 -34.97 -19.56
CA GLY A 18 -0.44 -35.13 -18.42
C GLY A 18 0.49 -33.92 -18.32
N SER A 19 0.19 -32.99 -17.43
CA SER A 19 1.12 -31.94 -17.01
C SER A 19 2.18 -32.55 -16.11
N VAL A 20 3.40 -32.64 -16.63
CA VAL A 20 4.61 -32.88 -15.85
C VAL A 20 4.76 -31.71 -14.89
N ILE A 21 4.63 -31.97 -13.59
CA ILE A 21 4.97 -30.99 -12.55
C ILE A 21 6.49 -31.00 -12.44
N PRO A 22 7.22 -29.93 -12.83
CA PRO A 22 8.61 -29.83 -12.44
C PRO A 22 8.66 -29.56 -10.93
N VAL A 23 9.16 -30.53 -10.18
CA VAL A 23 9.64 -30.33 -8.82
C VAL A 23 10.86 -29.43 -8.93
N ILE A 24 10.68 -28.14 -8.67
CA ILE A 24 11.77 -27.19 -8.53
C ILE A 24 12.36 -27.45 -7.15
N ALA A 25 13.58 -27.98 -7.12
CA ALA A 25 14.36 -28.12 -5.90
C ALA A 25 14.55 -26.73 -5.28
N GLU A 26 14.17 -26.59 -4.01
CA GLU A 26 14.52 -25.45 -3.17
C GLU A 26 16.01 -25.53 -2.85
N ASP A 27 16.85 -25.15 -3.82
CA ASP A 27 18.19 -24.71 -3.51
C ASP A 27 18.04 -23.46 -2.64
N GLY A 28 18.51 -23.58 -1.40
CA GLY A 28 18.60 -22.51 -0.42
C GLY A 28 19.41 -21.34 -0.98
N ALA A 29 18.74 -20.49 -1.76
CA ALA A 29 19.22 -19.20 -2.17
C ALA A 29 19.26 -18.36 -0.91
N ASN A 30 20.46 -18.25 -0.36
CA ASN A 30 20.88 -17.17 0.50
C ASN A 30 20.42 -15.87 -0.17
N THR A 31 19.25 -15.35 0.24
CA THR A 31 18.65 -14.15 -0.32
C THR A 31 19.55 -13.01 0.06
N SER A 32 20.52 -12.73 -0.81
CA SER A 32 21.33 -11.52 -0.76
C SER A 32 20.35 -10.36 -0.86
N VAL A 33 19.90 -9.85 0.29
CA VAL A 33 19.08 -8.66 0.43
C VAL A 33 19.88 -7.54 -0.22
N ILE A 34 19.55 -7.22 -1.47
CA ILE A 34 20.18 -6.10 -2.17
C ILE A 34 19.73 -4.85 -1.42
N PRO A 35 20.65 -4.09 -0.79
CA PRO A 35 20.29 -2.84 -0.16
C PRO A 35 19.64 -1.93 -1.22
N GLY A 36 18.36 -1.59 -1.01
CA GLY A 36 17.57 -0.79 -1.96
C GLY A 36 16.62 -1.53 -2.89
N GLY A 37 16.73 -2.87 -2.93
CA GLY A 37 15.84 -3.70 -3.73
C GLY A 37 14.41 -3.70 -3.20
N CYS A 38 13.45 -3.96 -4.09
CA CYS A 38 12.03 -3.94 -3.76
C CYS A 38 11.49 -5.26 -3.18
N ALA A 39 12.36 -6.19 -2.76
CA ALA A 39 11.95 -7.51 -2.26
C ALA A 39 10.99 -7.45 -1.05
N ASN A 40 11.21 -6.50 -0.14
CA ASN A 40 10.37 -6.31 1.07
C ASN A 40 9.33 -5.19 0.91
N SER A 41 9.14 -4.69 -0.31
CA SER A 41 8.13 -3.66 -0.55
C SER A 41 6.73 -4.28 -0.55
N PRO A 42 5.72 -3.55 -0.04
CA PRO A 42 4.34 -4.00 -0.15
C PRO A 42 3.90 -4.16 -1.61
N ASP A 43 2.84 -4.94 -1.78
CA ASP A 43 2.15 -5.07 -3.06
C ASP A 43 1.57 -3.75 -3.54
N VAL A 44 1.38 -3.66 -4.85
CA VAL A 44 0.82 -2.48 -5.52
C VAL A 44 -0.67 -2.37 -5.20
N GLY A 45 -1.13 -1.15 -4.92
CA GLY A 45 -2.52 -0.87 -4.62
C GLY A 45 -2.73 -0.36 -3.20
N THR A 46 -4.00 -0.31 -2.79
CA THR A 46 -4.42 0.12 -1.46
C THR A 46 -4.47 -1.07 -0.50
N ARG A 47 -3.96 -0.90 0.72
CA ARG A 47 -4.12 -1.87 1.80
C ARG A 47 -4.51 -1.16 3.10
N PHE A 48 -5.58 -1.62 3.73
CA PHE A 48 -5.98 -1.30 5.09
C PHE A 48 -5.63 -2.49 5.98
N LYS A 49 -4.72 -2.30 6.94
CA LYS A 49 -4.29 -3.35 7.87
C LYS A 49 -4.66 -2.96 9.29
N THR A 50 -5.32 -3.86 10.01
CA THR A 50 -5.58 -3.72 11.43
C THR A 50 -4.55 -4.49 12.26
N PHE A 51 -4.22 -3.94 13.42
CA PHE A 51 -3.32 -4.53 14.42
C PHE A 51 -4.02 -4.78 15.76
N GLY A 52 -5.31 -4.43 15.84
CA GLY A 52 -6.13 -4.51 17.04
C GLY A 52 -7.08 -3.32 17.16
N PRO A 53 -7.87 -3.25 18.24
CA PRO A 53 -8.90 -2.23 18.40
C PRO A 53 -8.35 -0.81 18.28
N GLY A 54 -8.82 -0.08 17.27
CA GLY A 54 -8.42 1.32 17.01
C GLY A 54 -7.01 1.49 16.44
N GLN A 55 -6.26 0.41 16.21
CA GLN A 55 -4.93 0.44 15.62
C GLN A 55 -4.96 -0.05 14.18
N TRP A 56 -4.77 0.87 13.25
CA TRP A 56 -4.87 0.59 11.82
C TRP A 56 -3.85 1.36 11.01
N LYS A 57 -3.57 0.86 9.81
CA LYS A 57 -2.73 1.49 8.79
C LYS A 57 -3.40 1.42 7.44
N LEU A 58 -3.54 2.56 6.78
CA LEU A 58 -3.95 2.67 5.39
C LEU A 58 -2.70 2.99 4.55
N SER A 59 -2.41 2.18 3.55
CA SER A 59 -1.26 2.39 2.65
C SER A 59 -1.67 2.31 1.19
N TYR A 60 -0.94 3.02 0.35
CA TYR A 60 -1.10 3.00 -1.09
C TYR A 60 0.27 2.93 -1.77
N THR A 61 0.50 1.87 -2.52
CA THR A 61 1.76 1.60 -3.19
C THR A 61 1.62 1.73 -4.69
N VAL A 62 2.52 2.50 -5.31
CA VAL A 62 2.64 2.61 -6.77
C VAL A 62 3.91 1.91 -7.23
N GLN A 63 3.81 1.16 -8.33
CA GLN A 63 4.97 0.64 -9.06
C GLN A 63 5.08 1.30 -10.42
N ARG A 64 6.31 1.64 -10.81
CA ARG A 64 6.65 2.13 -12.14
C ARG A 64 7.82 1.35 -12.70
N LEU A 65 7.68 0.86 -13.93
CA LEU A 65 8.79 0.27 -14.66
C LEU A 65 9.78 1.35 -15.11
N VAL A 66 11.08 1.11 -14.89
CA VAL A 66 12.16 2.01 -15.26
C VAL A 66 13.28 1.20 -15.89
N THR A 67 13.22 1.01 -17.20
CA THR A 67 14.20 0.23 -17.98
C THR A 67 15.58 0.88 -18.10
N SER A 68 15.73 2.12 -17.61
CA SER A 68 16.97 2.87 -17.70
C SER A 68 17.74 2.83 -16.39
N LYS A 69 19.04 2.57 -16.47
CA LYS A 69 19.98 2.66 -15.34
C LYS A 69 20.44 4.09 -15.04
N ASN A 70 19.97 5.08 -15.80
CA ASN A 70 20.35 6.48 -15.62
C ASN A 70 19.67 7.05 -14.36
N GLU A 71 20.46 7.53 -13.41
CA GLU A 71 19.99 8.04 -12.11
C GLU A 71 18.95 9.15 -12.26
N ARG A 72 19.18 10.13 -13.15
CA ARG A 72 18.22 11.22 -13.39
C ARG A 72 16.85 10.71 -13.87
N LYS A 73 16.81 9.63 -14.64
CA LYS A 73 15.55 8.99 -15.06
C LYS A 73 14.90 8.23 -13.91
N ILE A 74 15.68 7.59 -13.05
CA ILE A 74 15.21 6.92 -11.83
C ILE A 74 14.60 7.95 -10.87
N ASP A 75 15.28 9.08 -10.62
CA ASP A 75 14.78 10.14 -9.74
C ASP A 75 13.50 10.77 -10.26
N LYS A 76 13.43 11.01 -11.58
CA LYS A 76 12.20 11.49 -12.21
C LYS A 76 11.07 10.48 -12.04
N ALA A 77 11.36 9.19 -12.17
CA ALA A 77 10.37 8.14 -11.96
C ALA A 77 9.93 8.03 -10.49
N LYS A 78 10.85 8.19 -9.53
CA LYS A 78 10.55 8.27 -8.09
C LYS A 78 9.61 9.43 -7.80
N ARG A 79 9.97 10.67 -8.18
CA ARG A 79 9.14 11.86 -7.97
C ARG A 79 7.74 11.74 -8.57
N LYS A 80 7.64 11.17 -9.77
CA LYS A 80 6.34 10.95 -10.41
C LYS A 80 5.52 9.88 -9.68
N SER A 81 6.16 8.82 -9.18
CA SER A 81 5.47 7.76 -8.43
C SER A 81 5.06 8.25 -7.04
N ASP A 82 5.84 9.14 -6.44
CA ASP A 82 5.54 9.83 -5.19
C ASP A 82 4.24 10.66 -5.30
N PHE A 83 4.15 11.52 -6.32
CA PHE A 83 2.94 12.31 -6.58
C PHE A 83 1.73 11.42 -6.91
N GLU A 84 1.93 10.34 -7.67
CA GLU A 84 0.86 9.40 -8.00
C GLU A 84 0.38 8.62 -6.77
N ALA A 85 1.28 8.28 -5.85
CA ALA A 85 0.92 7.60 -4.62
C ALA A 85 0.09 8.51 -3.70
N GLN A 86 0.51 9.77 -3.52
CA GLN A 86 -0.27 10.79 -2.79
C GLN A 86 -1.66 11.02 -3.40
N LYS A 87 -1.72 11.16 -4.73
CA LYS A 87 -3.01 11.33 -5.43
C LYS A 87 -3.88 10.07 -5.31
N GLY A 88 -3.28 8.89 -5.37
CA GLY A 88 -3.96 7.60 -5.28
C GLY A 88 -4.64 7.41 -3.93
N ILE A 89 -3.91 7.63 -2.84
CA ILE A 89 -4.47 7.53 -1.49
C ILE A 89 -5.52 8.62 -1.22
N ALA A 90 -5.28 9.86 -1.67
CA ALA A 90 -6.28 10.92 -1.53
C ALA A 90 -7.58 10.60 -2.27
N ARG A 91 -7.47 10.06 -3.49
CA ARG A 91 -8.62 9.60 -4.27
C ARG A 91 -9.33 8.42 -3.60
N PHE A 92 -8.58 7.50 -3.00
CA PHE A 92 -9.18 6.39 -2.25
C PHE A 92 -10.00 6.90 -1.07
N ILE A 93 -9.45 7.83 -0.29
CA ILE A 93 -10.14 8.47 0.84
C ILE A 93 -11.43 9.16 0.36
N ASP A 94 -11.37 9.96 -0.70
CA ASP A 94 -12.55 10.68 -1.20
C ASP A 94 -13.64 9.74 -1.74
N LEU A 95 -13.27 8.70 -2.49
CA LEU A 95 -14.26 7.79 -3.09
C LEU A 95 -14.80 6.74 -2.12
N ARG A 96 -13.96 6.21 -1.23
CA ARG A 96 -14.30 5.04 -0.40
C ARG A 96 -14.57 5.38 1.05
N ILE A 97 -13.87 6.36 1.62
CA ILE A 97 -14.11 6.74 3.03
C ILE A 97 -15.21 7.79 3.09
N LYS A 98 -15.10 8.87 2.31
CA LYS A 98 -16.12 9.92 2.27
C LYS A 98 -17.37 9.50 1.48
N GLY A 99 -17.18 8.82 0.33
CA GLY A 99 -18.30 8.34 -0.50
C GLY A 99 -18.95 7.05 0.00
N GLY A 100 -18.18 6.17 0.65
CA GLY A 100 -18.60 4.82 1.04
C GLY A 100 -19.53 4.74 2.25
N SER A 101 -19.69 5.80 3.03
CA SER A 101 -20.70 5.87 4.10
C SER A 101 -22.15 5.70 3.61
N THR A 102 -22.37 5.69 2.29
CA THR A 102 -23.70 5.62 1.66
C THR A 102 -23.98 4.29 0.95
N GLU A 103 -22.95 3.51 0.61
CA GLU A 103 -23.09 2.22 -0.08
C GLU A 103 -22.08 1.23 0.51
N LYS A 104 -22.57 0.24 1.28
CA LYS A 104 -21.78 -0.95 1.66
C LYS A 104 -21.46 -1.72 0.39
N THR A 105 -20.38 -1.34 -0.30
CA THR A 105 -19.93 -2.05 -1.49
C THR A 105 -19.25 -3.33 -1.04
N GLY A 106 -19.80 -4.49 -1.40
CA GLY A 106 -19.27 -5.84 -1.07
C GLY A 106 -17.90 -6.19 -1.68
N ASP A 107 -17.04 -5.18 -1.88
CA ASP A 107 -15.71 -5.25 -2.47
C ASP A 107 -14.60 -4.82 -1.48
N ASP A 108 -14.96 -4.48 -0.23
CA ASP A 108 -14.01 -3.98 0.79
C ASP A 108 -12.90 -5.00 1.12
N GLU A 109 -13.21 -6.30 1.00
CA GLU A 109 -12.27 -7.41 1.12
C GLU A 109 -11.03 -7.26 0.22
N LYS A 110 -11.12 -6.51 -0.88
CA LYS A 110 -9.99 -6.29 -1.81
C LYS A 110 -8.92 -5.38 -1.22
N TYR A 111 -9.26 -4.59 -0.21
CA TYR A 111 -8.37 -3.60 0.39
C TYR A 111 -8.02 -3.95 1.83
N VAL A 112 -8.86 -4.72 2.52
CA VAL A 112 -8.67 -5.08 3.91
C VAL A 112 -7.68 -6.24 4.03
N VAL A 113 -6.84 -6.15 5.06
CA VAL A 113 -5.86 -7.16 5.45
C VAL A 113 -5.99 -7.29 6.96
N GLY A 114 -6.45 -8.45 7.44
CA GLY A 114 -6.55 -8.70 8.87
C GLY A 114 -5.21 -9.07 9.50
N ILE A 115 -5.27 -9.47 10.77
CA ILE A 115 -4.10 -9.91 11.54
C ILE A 115 -3.52 -11.17 10.87
N ASN A 116 -2.18 -11.25 10.78
CA ASN A 116 -1.46 -12.31 10.06
C ASN A 116 -1.78 -12.39 8.55
N ASP A 117 -2.19 -11.28 7.94
CA ASP A 117 -2.50 -11.16 6.51
C ASP A 117 -3.69 -12.01 6.04
N VAL A 118 -4.57 -12.41 6.96
CA VAL A 118 -5.83 -13.12 6.68
C VAL A 118 -7.00 -12.17 6.88
N VAL A 119 -7.84 -12.02 5.86
CA VAL A 119 -9.09 -11.25 5.97
C VAL A 119 -10.08 -12.03 6.84
N THR A 120 -10.59 -11.36 7.87
CA THR A 120 -11.58 -11.88 8.81
C THR A 120 -12.79 -10.94 8.84
N GLU A 121 -13.94 -11.43 9.32
CA GLU A 121 -15.15 -10.61 9.49
C GLU A 121 -14.87 -9.40 10.39
N ASP A 122 -14.18 -9.62 11.52
CA ASP A 122 -13.73 -8.56 12.43
C ASP A 122 -12.92 -7.46 11.70
N SER A 123 -11.99 -7.84 10.82
CA SER A 123 -11.19 -6.85 10.08
C SER A 123 -12.00 -6.03 9.08
N LEU A 124 -13.09 -6.60 8.54
CA LEU A 124 -14.02 -5.89 7.65
C LEU A 124 -14.90 -4.94 8.44
N GLU A 125 -15.40 -5.35 9.61
CA GLU A 125 -16.16 -4.50 10.52
C GLU A 125 -15.34 -3.33 11.02
N GLU A 126 -14.07 -3.55 11.35
CA GLU A 126 -13.14 -2.48 11.74
C GLU A 126 -12.88 -1.52 10.59
N PHE A 127 -12.76 -2.00 9.35
CA PHE A 127 -12.64 -1.12 8.18
C PHE A 127 -13.91 -0.30 7.96
N GLN A 128 -15.10 -0.89 8.11
CA GLN A 128 -16.38 -0.16 8.00
C GLN A 128 -16.49 0.90 9.10
N SER A 129 -16.15 0.55 10.34
CA SER A 129 -16.14 1.48 11.48
C SER A 129 -15.18 2.65 11.23
N PHE A 130 -13.97 2.35 10.74
CA PHE A 130 -13.00 3.35 10.31
C PHE A 130 -13.55 4.25 9.20
N ALA A 131 -14.16 3.67 8.16
CA ALA A 131 -14.71 4.43 7.05
C ALA A 131 -15.84 5.37 7.52
N GLU A 132 -16.72 4.90 8.41
CA GLU A 132 -17.78 5.69 9.01
C GLU A 132 -17.24 6.83 9.88
N GLU A 133 -16.31 6.54 10.80
CA GLU A 133 -15.69 7.53 11.69
C GLU A 133 -15.00 8.65 10.89
N PHE A 134 -14.23 8.29 9.87
CA PHE A 134 -13.44 9.25 9.11
C PHE A 134 -14.10 9.79 7.84
N SER A 135 -15.34 9.38 7.55
CA SER A 135 -16.11 9.87 6.38
C SER A 135 -16.23 11.40 6.37
N SER A 136 -16.46 12.01 7.53
CA SER A 136 -16.53 13.46 7.72
C SER A 136 -15.18 14.12 8.03
N GLU A 137 -14.13 13.34 8.30
CA GLU A 137 -12.82 13.82 8.76
C GLU A 137 -11.70 13.55 7.75
N THR A 138 -12.04 13.45 6.46
CA THR A 138 -11.05 13.17 5.40
C THR A 138 -9.90 14.17 5.33
N ASP A 139 -10.11 15.43 5.72
CA ASP A 139 -9.02 16.42 5.78
C ASP A 139 -7.99 16.09 6.88
N ALA A 140 -8.44 15.52 8.00
CA ALA A 140 -7.54 15.02 9.04
C ALA A 140 -6.75 13.81 8.54
N LEU A 141 -7.40 12.90 7.79
CA LEU A 141 -6.72 11.79 7.12
C LEU A 141 -5.62 12.25 6.17
N LEU A 142 -5.93 13.23 5.32
CA LEU A 142 -4.96 13.81 4.38
C LEU A 142 -3.83 14.54 5.09
N SER A 143 -4.08 15.11 6.27
CA SER A 143 -3.06 15.79 7.09
C SER A 143 -2.10 14.81 7.77
N GLY A 144 -2.57 13.61 8.11
CA GLY A 144 -1.74 12.53 8.66
C GLY A 144 -0.99 11.72 7.60
N LEU A 145 -1.06 12.11 6.33
CA LEU A 145 -0.44 11.40 5.23
C LEU A 145 1.08 11.52 5.26
N MET A 146 1.79 10.39 5.21
CA MET A 146 3.24 10.36 5.18
C MET A 146 3.81 9.28 4.27
N LYS A 147 5.06 9.47 3.87
CA LYS A 147 5.79 8.53 3.04
C LYS A 147 6.29 7.37 3.90
N LEU A 148 5.81 6.16 3.61
CA LEU A 148 6.21 4.95 4.33
C LEU A 148 7.54 4.40 3.80
N GLY A 149 7.77 4.52 2.49
CA GLY A 149 8.98 4.01 1.89
C GLY A 149 9.08 4.26 0.40
N GLU A 150 10.29 4.05 -0.10
CA GLU A 150 10.59 3.92 -1.52
C GLU A 150 11.68 2.87 -1.71
N CYS A 151 11.67 2.20 -2.88
CA CYS A 151 12.71 1.26 -3.29
C CYS A 151 12.89 1.32 -4.81
N ASN A 152 14.01 0.79 -5.30
CA ASN A 152 14.26 0.68 -6.73
C ASN A 152 15.12 -0.53 -7.09
N ASP A 153 14.61 -1.33 -8.03
CA ASP A 153 15.38 -2.36 -8.71
C ASP A 153 15.95 -1.73 -10.00
N ILE A 154 17.27 -1.54 -10.05
CA ILE A 154 17.94 -0.77 -11.12
C ILE A 154 17.68 -1.40 -12.49
N GLY A 155 17.10 -0.61 -13.41
CA GLY A 155 16.79 -1.08 -14.76
C GLY A 155 15.49 -1.90 -14.85
N GLU A 156 14.73 -1.99 -13.76
CA GLU A 156 13.50 -2.77 -13.71
C GLU A 156 12.33 -1.91 -13.24
N ARG A 157 12.35 -1.45 -11.98
CA ARG A 157 11.20 -0.77 -11.36
C ARG A 157 11.56 0.12 -10.20
N VAL A 158 10.65 1.03 -9.89
CA VAL A 158 10.61 1.85 -8.68
C VAL A 158 9.28 1.59 -8.01
N LYS A 159 9.27 1.46 -6.69
CA LYS A 159 8.05 1.51 -5.89
C LYS A 159 8.13 2.62 -4.85
N VAL A 160 6.98 3.25 -4.62
CA VAL A 160 6.79 4.27 -3.59
C VAL A 160 5.49 3.97 -2.87
N THR A 161 5.54 4.02 -1.54
CA THR A 161 4.37 3.81 -0.69
C THR A 161 4.14 5.02 0.19
N TRP A 162 2.90 5.48 0.18
CA TRP A 162 2.39 6.49 1.09
C TRP A 162 1.32 5.87 1.98
N GLY A 163 1.16 6.40 3.18
CA GLY A 163 0.18 5.86 4.10
C GLY A 163 -0.10 6.76 5.29
N ILE A 164 -1.06 6.30 6.07
CA ILE A 164 -1.63 6.94 7.24
C ILE A 164 -1.77 5.85 8.29
N LYS A 165 -1.47 6.18 9.55
CA LYS A 165 -1.69 5.29 10.68
C LYS A 165 -2.58 5.96 11.71
N SER A 166 -3.23 5.17 12.56
CA SER A 166 -4.04 5.69 13.67
C SER A 166 -3.31 6.78 14.48
N ASP A 167 -2.04 6.55 14.80
CA ASP A 167 -1.23 7.47 15.62
C ASP A 167 -0.96 8.82 14.94
N SER A 168 -0.81 8.83 13.61
CA SER A 168 -0.54 10.06 12.88
C SER A 168 -1.76 10.98 12.82
N ILE A 169 -2.95 10.40 12.92
CA ILE A 169 -4.20 11.16 12.97
C ILE A 169 -4.41 11.79 14.34
N ALA A 170 -4.12 11.06 15.41
CA ALA A 170 -4.14 11.64 16.76
C ALA A 170 -3.21 12.87 16.83
N ALA A 171 -1.98 12.73 16.34
CA ALA A 171 -1.04 13.85 16.27
C ALA A 171 -1.53 15.01 15.38
N ALA A 172 -2.15 14.72 14.24
CA ALA A 172 -2.71 15.75 13.35
C ALA A 172 -3.89 16.50 13.98
N LYS A 173 -4.77 15.79 14.71
CA LYS A 173 -5.88 16.40 15.46
C LYS A 173 -5.38 17.32 16.57
N ASP A 174 -4.37 16.88 17.33
CA ASP A 174 -3.75 17.68 18.40
C ASP A 174 -3.03 18.92 17.85
N ALA A 175 -2.33 18.79 16.72
CA ALA A 175 -1.71 19.92 16.04
C ALA A 175 -2.74 20.93 15.52
N GLY A 176 -3.84 20.46 14.93
CA GLY A 176 -4.95 21.32 14.47
C GLY A 176 -5.61 22.07 15.62
N ALA A 177 -5.84 21.41 16.76
CA ALA A 177 -6.38 22.03 17.96
C ALA A 177 -5.44 23.08 18.58
N SER A 178 -4.12 22.87 18.46
CA SER A 178 -3.08 23.80 18.93
C SER A 178 -2.96 25.05 18.06
N ILE A 179 -3.32 24.98 16.77
CA ILE A 179 -3.39 26.14 15.87
C ILE A 179 -4.67 26.94 16.11
N ALA A 180 -5.79 26.28 16.46
CA ALA A 180 -7.07 26.93 16.74
C ALA A 180 -7.11 27.71 18.07
N LYS A 181 -6.12 27.52 18.95
CA LYS A 181 -5.92 28.33 20.15
C LYS A 181 -4.66 29.18 19.94
N PRO A 182 -4.74 30.52 19.81
CA PRO A 182 -3.54 31.33 19.79
C PRO A 182 -2.87 31.21 21.17
N ALA A 183 -1.88 30.32 21.26
CA ALA A 183 -1.01 30.22 22.42
C ALA A 183 -0.19 31.51 22.51
N GLN A 184 -0.33 32.17 23.64
CA GLN A 184 0.40 33.37 24.02
C GLN A 184 1.91 33.10 23.93
N SER A 185 2.57 33.85 23.04
CA SER A 185 3.97 33.70 22.65
C SER A 185 4.91 33.72 23.85
N GLY A 186 5.59 32.60 24.10
CA GLY A 186 6.77 32.48 24.95
C GLY A 186 7.92 31.93 24.11
N SER A 187 8.62 32.82 23.40
CA SER A 187 9.81 32.50 22.62
C SER A 187 10.90 31.88 23.49
N ASN A 188 11.27 30.64 23.21
CA ASN A 188 12.60 30.12 23.51
C ASN A 188 13.11 29.37 22.28
N SER A 189 14.02 30.03 21.55
CA SER A 189 14.75 29.50 20.41
C SER A 189 15.77 28.46 20.87
N GLY A 190 15.42 27.18 20.77
CA GLY A 190 16.37 26.07 20.88
C GLY A 190 17.00 25.80 19.51
N GLN A 191 18.31 25.97 19.41
CA GLN A 191 19.13 25.60 18.25
C GLN A 191 18.85 24.15 17.81
N ILE A 192 18.45 23.98 16.55
CA ILE A 192 18.49 22.69 15.88
C ILE A 192 19.94 22.47 15.45
N THR A 193 20.61 21.52 16.10
CA THR A 193 21.91 21.02 15.65
C THR A 193 21.73 20.25 14.35
N ASN A 194 22.50 20.64 13.33
CA ASN A 194 22.65 19.90 12.09
C ASN A 194 23.33 18.56 12.39
N ASP A 195 22.56 17.49 12.54
CA ASP A 195 23.11 16.13 12.56
C ASP A 195 22.86 15.42 11.20
N GLU A 196 23.97 15.33 10.49
CA GLU A 196 24.41 14.20 9.66
C GLU A 196 23.65 13.87 8.37
N TYR A 197 23.91 14.70 7.35
CA TYR A 197 23.79 14.30 5.94
C TYR A 197 24.82 13.19 5.61
N ARG A 198 24.43 11.92 5.73
CA ARG A 198 25.28 10.78 5.31
C ARG A 198 25.31 10.68 3.77
N PRO A 199 26.47 10.79 3.11
CA PRO A 199 26.59 10.58 1.68
C PRO A 199 26.69 9.06 1.41
N GLN A 200 25.56 8.41 1.13
CA GLN A 200 25.56 7.10 0.46
C GLN A 200 24.99 7.28 -0.96
N MET A 201 25.77 7.95 -1.81
CA MET A 201 25.51 7.97 -3.25
C MET A 201 25.95 6.63 -3.85
N GLY A 202 24.99 5.86 -4.37
CA GLY A 202 25.25 4.72 -5.26
C GLY A 202 24.43 3.45 -5.02
N ARG A 203 23.73 3.31 -3.90
CA ARG A 203 22.85 2.16 -3.63
C ARG A 203 21.54 2.65 -3.01
N GLY A 204 20.41 2.25 -3.58
CA GLY A 204 19.09 2.70 -3.14
C GLY A 204 18.91 2.41 -1.65
N TYR A 205 18.36 3.35 -0.90
CA TYR A 205 17.89 3.07 0.45
C TYR A 205 16.47 2.54 0.31
N SER A 206 16.22 1.32 0.79
CA SER A 206 14.84 0.81 0.90
C SER A 206 14.26 1.37 2.19
N GLY A 207 13.29 2.28 2.08
CA GLY A 207 12.60 2.84 3.26
C GLY A 207 11.78 1.81 4.04
N TYR A 208 11.68 0.57 3.56
CA TYR A 208 10.80 -0.47 4.08
C TYR A 208 11.40 -1.35 5.18
N GLY A 209 12.61 -1.03 5.69
CA GLY A 209 13.28 -1.85 6.70
C GLY A 209 12.44 -2.11 7.95
N ASN A 210 11.56 -1.17 8.31
CA ASN A 210 10.63 -1.24 9.45
C ASN A 210 9.19 -0.90 9.02
N PHE A 211 8.75 -1.36 7.84
CA PHE A 211 7.41 -1.03 7.33
C PHE A 211 6.29 -1.45 8.30
N ASP A 212 6.49 -2.55 9.03
CA ASP A 212 5.54 -3.03 10.04
C ASP A 212 5.61 -2.25 11.37
N ASP A 213 6.72 -1.58 11.70
CA ASP A 213 6.83 -0.72 12.88
C ASP A 213 6.40 0.73 12.59
N PHE A 214 6.17 1.04 11.31
CA PHE A 214 5.69 2.34 10.88
C PHE A 214 4.23 2.53 11.25
#